data_AF-A0A522W4Q6-F1
#
_entry.id   AF-A0A522W4Q6-F1
#
_cell.length_a   1.000
_cell.length_b   1.000
_cell.length_c   1.000
_cell.angle_alpha   90.00
_cell.angle_beta   90.00
_cell.angle_gamma   90.00
#
_symmetry.space_group_name_H-M   'P 1'
#
loop_
_entity.id
_entity.type
_entity.pdbx_description
1 polymer ?
#
loop_
_entity_poly.entity_id
_entity_poly.type
_entity_poly.pdbx_seq_one_letter_code
_entity_poly.pdbx_strand_id
1 'polypeptide(L)'
;MNRIRKIILYGLGGLTVLAFIPLFAAFEAHVINVTAQIENALFVHPESLEYGTVFPQEHLNTSFFVTFSESFSESSQTRVGTIEYAIKQKPKPLPAYVAQIGVDSARAWCHDNYPQTPYDPAITVWQDYLSRCYPTICPALSKHPDNNPSTGPNANNDIGLPAFHNPWTEFAIGKLVKFPNINNDPADTWTIDLAVPCFKGQCAQDWPNFVLGQNPNAGDPLQYELPPELEHQTFGCDLWVEVTKIY
;
A
#
# COMPACT_ATOMS: atom_id res chain seq x y z
N MET A 1 33.48 98.68 -40.74
CA MET A 1 32.82 99.45 -39.66
C MET A 1 31.34 99.07 -39.64
N ASN A 2 30.88 98.36 -38.60
CA ASN A 2 29.47 98.12 -38.20
C ASN A 2 28.56 97.38 -39.22
N ARG A 3 27.55 96.57 -38.85
CA ARG A 3 26.98 96.13 -37.59
C ARG A 3 26.05 94.93 -37.89
N ILE A 4 25.92 94.08 -36.89
CA ILE A 4 25.03 92.92 -36.76
C ILE A 4 23.54 93.34 -36.79
N ARG A 5 22.62 92.48 -37.25
CA ARG A 5 21.54 91.86 -36.42
C ARG A 5 20.45 91.13 -37.23
N LYS A 6 20.30 89.84 -36.87
CA LYS A 6 19.09 89.04 -36.57
C LYS A 6 17.85 89.15 -37.48
N ILE A 7 17.26 88.00 -37.82
CA ILE A 7 15.87 87.56 -37.49
C ILE A 7 15.55 86.30 -38.35
N ILE A 8 15.45 85.10 -37.73
CA ILE A 8 14.23 84.27 -37.50
C ILE A 8 13.48 83.88 -38.79
N LEU A 9 13.27 82.57 -39.03
CA LEU A 9 11.95 81.91 -39.17
C LEU A 9 12.08 80.46 -39.69
N TYR A 10 11.38 79.55 -38.97
CA TYR A 10 10.75 78.26 -39.32
C TYR A 10 11.23 77.51 -40.58
N GLY A 11 11.47 76.20 -40.57
CA GLY A 11 10.66 75.13 -39.98
C GLY A 11 10.21 74.18 -41.11
N LEU A 12 10.16 72.87 -40.81
CA LEU A 12 9.78 71.74 -41.68
C LEU A 12 10.74 71.48 -42.86
N GLY A 13 11.20 70.27 -43.14
CA GLY A 13 10.95 68.93 -42.62
C GLY A 13 11.67 67.95 -43.55
N GLY A 14 12.06 66.77 -43.08
CA GLY A 14 12.61 65.74 -43.97
C GLY A 14 13.42 64.66 -43.29
N LEU A 15 12.71 63.67 -42.75
CA LEU A 15 13.09 62.25 -42.72
C LEU A 15 14.53 61.89 -42.28
N THR A 16 14.69 61.61 -40.99
CA THR A 16 15.56 60.50 -40.58
C THR A 16 14.67 59.33 -40.20
N VAL A 17 14.57 58.37 -41.12
CA VAL A 17 13.97 57.07 -40.91
C VAL A 17 14.71 56.42 -39.74
N LEU A 18 14.04 56.34 -38.59
CA LEU A 18 14.41 55.41 -37.52
C LEU A 18 14.26 54.01 -38.12
N ALA A 19 15.36 53.46 -38.64
CA ALA A 19 15.44 52.06 -38.99
C ALA A 19 15.30 51.25 -37.69
N PHE A 20 14.05 50.92 -37.36
CA PHE A 20 13.76 49.82 -36.45
C PHE A 20 14.22 48.55 -37.15
N ILE A 21 15.50 48.20 -36.98
CA ILE A 21 15.98 46.86 -37.27
C ILE A 21 15.25 45.97 -36.26
N PRO A 22 14.36 45.05 -36.67
CA PRO A 22 13.97 44.00 -35.77
C PRO A 22 15.23 43.16 -35.56
N LEU A 23 15.89 43.36 -34.42
CA LEU A 23 16.80 42.38 -33.86
C LEU A 23 15.93 41.16 -33.56
N PHE A 24 15.73 40.31 -34.57
CA PHE A 24 15.28 38.95 -34.34
C PHE A 24 16.40 38.31 -33.52
N ALA A 25 16.25 38.38 -32.19
CA ALA A 25 16.97 37.49 -31.30
C ALA A 25 16.66 36.08 -31.82
N ALA A 26 17.70 35.34 -32.20
CA ALA A 26 17.58 33.93 -32.44
C ALA A 26 17.14 33.29 -31.11
N PHE A 27 15.83 33.11 -30.94
CA PHE A 27 15.31 32.31 -29.85
C PHE A 27 15.54 30.85 -30.26
N GLU A 28 16.69 30.32 -29.84
CA GLU A 28 16.98 28.90 -29.92
C GLU A 28 16.11 28.21 -28.85
N ALA A 29 14.89 27.85 -29.24
CA ALA A 29 14.00 27.09 -28.39
C ALA A 29 14.35 25.61 -28.50
N HIS A 30 15.06 25.10 -27.50
CA HIS A 30 15.27 23.67 -27.34
C HIS A 30 14.07 23.09 -26.59
N VAL A 31 13.21 22.36 -27.28
CA VAL A 31 12.10 21.62 -26.66
C VAL A 31 12.56 20.18 -26.47
N ILE A 32 12.73 19.76 -25.22
CA ILE A 32 12.94 18.36 -24.87
C ILE A 32 11.57 17.76 -24.55
N ASN A 33 11.11 16.85 -25.41
CA ASN A 33 9.87 16.12 -25.17
C ASN A 33 10.10 15.06 -24.09
N VAL A 34 9.35 15.13 -22.99
CA VAL A 34 9.41 14.15 -21.90
C VAL A 34 8.06 13.45 -21.81
N THR A 35 8.07 12.14 -22.04
CA THR A 35 6.91 11.25 -21.86
C THR A 35 7.33 10.05 -21.03
N ALA A 36 6.51 9.65 -20.07
CA ALA A 36 6.74 8.47 -19.23
C ALA A 36 5.45 7.66 -19.10
N GLN A 37 5.57 6.34 -19.19
CA GLN A 37 4.51 5.39 -18.88
C GLN A 37 4.75 4.89 -17.45
N ILE A 38 3.71 4.95 -16.63
CA ILE A 38 3.75 4.54 -15.22
C ILE A 38 2.98 3.24 -15.11
N GLU A 39 3.61 2.19 -14.59
CA GLU A 39 3.01 0.88 -14.42
C GLU A 39 3.23 0.33 -13.01
N ASN A 40 2.35 -0.58 -12.59
CA ASN A 40 2.51 -1.29 -11.34
C ASN A 40 3.68 -2.27 -11.43
N ALA A 41 4.45 -2.39 -10.35
CA ALA A 41 5.63 -3.27 -10.34
C ALA A 41 5.29 -4.73 -10.03
N LEU A 42 4.14 -4.96 -9.39
CA LEU A 42 3.73 -6.27 -8.87
C LEU A 42 2.41 -6.72 -9.48
N PHE A 43 2.26 -8.04 -9.58
CA PHE A 43 1.01 -8.75 -9.78
C PHE A 43 0.73 -9.61 -8.54
N VAL A 44 -0.48 -9.51 -8.00
CA VAL A 44 -0.91 -10.20 -6.77
C VAL A 44 -2.19 -10.97 -7.06
N HIS A 45 -2.23 -12.26 -6.72
CA HIS A 45 -3.39 -13.11 -7.01
C HIS A 45 -3.56 -14.25 -5.98
N PRO A 46 -4.80 -14.60 -5.58
CA PRO A 46 -6.08 -14.00 -5.99
C PRO A 46 -6.33 -12.62 -5.38
N GLU A 47 -7.33 -11.90 -5.92
CA GLU A 47 -7.74 -10.58 -5.41
C GLU A 47 -8.48 -10.66 -4.06
N SER A 48 -8.98 -11.85 -3.70
CA SER A 48 -9.74 -12.10 -2.47
C SER A 48 -9.50 -13.50 -1.92
N LEU A 49 -9.47 -13.59 -0.60
CA LEU A 49 -9.44 -14.84 0.16
C LEU A 49 -10.72 -14.92 0.99
N GLU A 50 -11.45 -16.03 0.87
CA GLU A 50 -12.71 -16.26 1.59
C GLU A 50 -12.60 -17.53 2.43
N TYR A 51 -12.85 -17.41 3.73
CA TYR A 51 -12.80 -18.52 4.68
C TYR A 51 -14.19 -19.11 5.00
N GLY A 52 -15.26 -18.45 4.56
CA GLY A 52 -16.64 -18.89 4.83
C GLY A 52 -17.00 -18.80 6.32
N THR A 53 -17.80 -19.75 6.79
CA THR A 53 -18.12 -19.89 8.22
C THR A 53 -17.00 -20.64 8.92
N VAL A 54 -16.47 -20.04 9.99
CA VAL A 54 -15.36 -20.58 10.77
C VAL A 54 -15.76 -20.68 12.25
N PHE A 55 -15.11 -21.56 12.99
CA PHE A 55 -15.40 -21.80 14.39
C PHE A 55 -14.24 -21.36 15.31
N PRO A 56 -14.52 -20.94 16.56
CA PRO A 56 -13.47 -20.58 17.52
C PRO A 56 -12.38 -21.64 17.62
N GLN A 57 -11.12 -21.19 17.65
CA GLN A 57 -9.92 -22.05 17.73
C GLN A 57 -9.73 -23.00 16.53
N GLU A 58 -10.37 -22.72 15.40
CA GLU A 58 -10.07 -23.37 14.11
C GLU A 58 -8.82 -22.76 13.45
N HIS A 59 -8.16 -23.56 12.61
CA HIS A 59 -7.05 -23.16 11.75
C HIS A 59 -7.41 -23.39 10.29
N LEU A 60 -7.29 -22.34 9.47
CA LEU A 60 -7.59 -22.43 8.05
C LEU A 60 -6.47 -21.79 7.25
N ASN A 61 -5.96 -22.54 6.27
CA ASN A 61 -4.93 -22.06 5.37
C ASN A 61 -5.50 -21.70 4.00
N THR A 62 -5.10 -20.54 3.51
CA THR A 62 -5.25 -20.15 2.10
C THR A 62 -3.91 -19.64 1.58
N SER A 63 -3.80 -19.41 0.28
CA SER A 63 -2.56 -18.88 -0.29
C SER A 63 -2.85 -17.87 -1.38
N PHE A 64 -1.92 -16.94 -1.53
CA PHE A 64 -1.83 -16.05 -2.68
C PHE A 64 -0.36 -15.96 -3.10
N PHE A 65 -0.12 -15.52 -4.33
CA PHE A 65 1.24 -15.30 -4.80
C PHE A 65 1.44 -13.84 -5.21
N VAL A 66 2.70 -13.41 -5.12
CA VAL A 66 3.18 -12.10 -5.54
C VAL A 66 4.27 -12.34 -6.57
N THR A 67 4.18 -11.70 -7.72
CA THR A 67 5.23 -11.76 -8.75
C THR A 67 5.37 -10.41 -9.42
N PHE A 68 6.35 -10.27 -10.31
CA PHE A 68 6.50 -9.10 -11.14
C PHE A 68 5.27 -8.91 -12.05
N SER A 69 4.88 -7.66 -12.28
CA SER A 69 3.90 -7.36 -13.33
C SER A 69 4.43 -7.75 -14.71
N GLU A 70 3.55 -7.79 -15.72
CA GLU A 70 3.93 -8.12 -17.09
C GLU A 70 5.04 -7.19 -17.61
N SER A 71 4.89 -5.88 -17.43
CA SER A 71 5.89 -4.89 -17.88
C SER A 71 7.20 -4.94 -17.11
N PHE A 72 7.17 -5.28 -15.82
CA PHE A 72 8.40 -5.49 -15.05
C PHE A 72 9.09 -6.80 -15.43
N SER A 73 8.33 -7.79 -15.89
CA SER A 73 8.85 -9.10 -16.33
C SER A 73 9.46 -9.06 -17.73
N GLU A 74 9.14 -8.06 -18.56
CA GLU A 74 9.65 -7.98 -19.93
C GLU A 74 11.18 -8.05 -20.03
N SER A 75 11.70 -8.80 -21.00
CA SER A 75 13.15 -8.94 -21.22
C SER A 75 13.83 -7.63 -21.64
N SER A 76 13.06 -6.70 -22.19
CA SER A 76 13.48 -5.33 -22.54
C SER A 76 13.78 -4.49 -21.28
N GLN A 77 13.13 -4.80 -20.16
CA GLN A 77 13.29 -4.11 -18.90
C GLN A 77 14.48 -4.68 -18.11
N THR A 78 15.63 -4.04 -18.27
CA THR A 78 16.91 -4.41 -17.65
C THR A 78 17.34 -3.45 -16.54
N ARG A 79 16.64 -2.33 -16.36
CA ARG A 79 17.03 -1.29 -15.40
C ARG A 79 16.75 -1.65 -13.95
N VAL A 80 15.74 -2.50 -13.73
CA VAL A 80 15.25 -2.89 -12.41
C VAL A 80 15.14 -4.41 -12.37
N GLY A 81 15.67 -5.00 -11.31
CA GLY A 81 15.78 -6.44 -11.15
C GLY A 81 15.39 -6.93 -9.77
N THR A 82 15.11 -6.03 -8.84
CA THR A 82 14.75 -6.39 -7.47
C THR A 82 13.65 -5.48 -6.96
N ILE A 83 12.64 -6.08 -6.32
CA ILE A 83 11.57 -5.36 -5.61
C ILE A 83 11.57 -5.85 -4.17
N GLU A 84 11.60 -4.92 -3.23
CA GLU A 84 11.23 -5.19 -1.83
C GLU A 84 9.79 -4.72 -1.61
N TYR A 85 9.01 -5.50 -0.87
CA TYR A 85 7.64 -5.16 -0.53
C TYR A 85 7.28 -5.58 0.90
N ALA A 86 6.18 -5.03 1.41
CA ALA A 86 5.60 -5.38 2.69
C ALA A 86 4.15 -5.83 2.52
N ILE A 87 3.73 -6.84 3.27
CA ILE A 87 2.33 -7.29 3.35
C ILE A 87 1.76 -6.74 4.66
N LYS A 88 1.12 -5.58 4.55
CA LYS A 88 0.44 -4.91 5.67
C LYS A 88 -0.99 -5.40 5.79
N GLN A 89 -1.59 -5.15 6.94
CA GLN A 89 -2.98 -5.48 7.20
C GLN A 89 -3.75 -4.24 7.57
N LYS A 90 -4.88 -4.02 6.92
CA LYS A 90 -5.70 -2.84 7.16
C LYS A 90 -7.17 -3.24 7.34
N PRO A 91 -7.94 -2.46 8.11
CA PRO A 91 -9.36 -2.73 8.24
C PRO A 91 -10.08 -2.66 6.89
N LYS A 92 -11.04 -3.58 6.69
CA LYS A 92 -11.75 -3.73 5.42
C LYS A 92 -13.06 -2.93 5.42
N PRO A 93 -13.32 -2.08 4.41
CA PRO A 93 -14.61 -1.40 4.27
C PRO A 93 -15.73 -2.35 3.85
N LEU A 94 -16.96 -2.03 4.23
CA LEU A 94 -18.16 -2.73 3.78
C LEU A 94 -18.42 -2.46 2.28
N PRO A 95 -18.89 -3.44 1.50
CA PRO A 95 -19.20 -3.25 0.08
C PRO A 95 -20.19 -2.10 -0.19
N ALA A 96 -21.17 -1.91 0.69
CA ALA A 96 -22.14 -0.81 0.58
C ALA A 96 -21.47 0.57 0.71
N TYR A 97 -20.48 0.69 1.60
CA TYR A 97 -19.74 1.95 1.77
C TYR A 97 -18.75 2.18 0.61
N VAL A 98 -18.11 1.12 0.12
CA VAL A 98 -17.29 1.17 -1.11
C VAL A 98 -18.12 1.65 -2.30
N ALA A 99 -19.33 1.13 -2.48
CA ALA A 99 -20.23 1.54 -3.56
C ALA A 99 -20.66 3.01 -3.47
N GLN A 100 -20.66 3.59 -2.27
CA GLN A 100 -21.07 4.97 -2.03
C GLN A 100 -19.97 5.99 -2.38
N ILE A 101 -18.72 5.73 -1.99
CA ILE A 101 -17.64 6.73 -2.05
C ILE A 101 -16.41 6.30 -2.86
N GLY A 102 -16.40 5.07 -3.38
CA GLY A 102 -15.25 4.48 -4.07
C GLY A 102 -14.30 3.75 -3.11
N VAL A 103 -13.54 2.80 -3.68
CA VAL A 103 -12.70 1.86 -2.91
C VAL A 103 -11.59 2.55 -2.14
N ASP A 104 -10.86 3.48 -2.75
CA ASP A 104 -9.71 4.12 -2.12
C ASP A 104 -10.13 5.03 -0.97
N SER A 105 -11.19 5.81 -1.17
CA SER A 105 -11.74 6.68 -0.13
C SER A 105 -12.35 5.87 1.03
N ALA A 106 -13.03 4.76 0.75
CA ALA A 106 -13.55 3.87 1.78
C ALA A 106 -12.44 3.21 2.60
N ARG A 107 -11.39 2.71 1.95
CA ARG A 107 -10.22 2.12 2.62
C ARG A 107 -9.50 3.13 3.50
N ALA A 108 -9.22 4.33 2.97
CA ALA A 108 -8.59 5.40 3.73
C ALA A 108 -9.42 5.76 4.96
N TRP A 109 -10.74 5.92 4.81
CA TRP A 109 -11.63 6.23 5.93
C TRP A 109 -11.59 5.14 7.02
N CYS A 110 -11.70 3.86 6.66
CA CYS A 110 -11.65 2.76 7.62
C CYS A 110 -10.31 2.63 8.34
N HIS A 111 -9.22 3.05 7.70
CA HIS A 111 -7.90 3.08 8.32
C HIS A 111 -7.77 4.24 9.30
N ASP A 112 -8.12 5.45 8.87
CA ASP A 112 -7.93 6.69 9.63
C ASP A 112 -8.90 6.83 10.81
N ASN A 113 -10.06 6.14 10.73
CA ASN A 113 -11.12 6.22 11.75
C ASN A 113 -11.25 4.94 12.58
N TYR A 114 -10.27 4.03 12.54
CA TYR A 114 -10.29 2.85 13.43
C TYR A 114 -10.27 3.30 14.90
N PRO A 115 -11.28 2.94 15.73
CA PRO A 115 -11.33 3.39 17.10
C PRO A 115 -10.16 2.87 17.93
N GLN A 116 -9.50 3.77 18.67
CA GLN A 116 -8.34 3.44 19.51
C GLN A 116 -8.73 2.96 20.92
N THR A 117 -10.02 3.06 21.26
CA THR A 117 -10.58 2.56 22.51
C THR A 117 -11.01 1.10 22.36
N PRO A 118 -10.99 0.28 23.43
CA PRO A 118 -11.59 -1.06 23.40
C PRO A 118 -13.02 -1.01 22.84
N TYR A 119 -13.44 -2.11 22.21
CA TYR A 119 -14.81 -2.22 21.72
C TYR A 119 -15.82 -2.10 22.86
N ASP A 120 -16.80 -1.23 22.65
CA ASP A 120 -17.95 -1.05 23.54
C ASP A 120 -19.16 -0.67 22.67
N PRO A 121 -20.23 -1.48 22.66
CA PRO A 121 -21.41 -1.24 21.85
C PRO A 121 -22.17 0.04 22.24
N ALA A 122 -21.96 0.58 23.45
CA ALA A 122 -22.57 1.82 23.91
C ALA A 122 -21.86 3.08 23.38
N ILE A 123 -20.64 2.95 22.83
CA ILE A 123 -19.87 4.09 22.33
C ILE A 123 -20.20 4.35 20.85
N THR A 124 -20.63 5.57 20.56
CA THR A 124 -21.07 5.98 19.21
C THR A 124 -19.99 5.86 18.14
N VAL A 125 -18.71 6.02 18.49
CA VAL A 125 -17.60 5.90 17.53
C VAL A 125 -17.51 4.48 16.95
N TRP A 126 -17.78 3.46 17.77
CA TRP A 126 -17.80 2.06 17.31
C TRP A 126 -19.01 1.77 16.44
N GLN A 127 -20.18 2.33 16.78
CA GLN A 127 -21.38 2.19 15.95
C GLN A 127 -21.19 2.85 14.58
N ASP A 128 -20.62 4.06 14.56
CA ASP A 128 -20.30 4.79 13.33
C ASP A 128 -19.28 4.01 12.49
N TYR A 129 -18.23 3.49 13.12
CA TYR A 129 -17.22 2.66 12.45
C TYR A 129 -17.81 1.40 11.83
N LEU A 130 -18.55 0.60 12.61
CA LEU A 130 -19.12 -0.68 12.17
C LEU A 130 -20.26 -0.54 11.16
N SER A 131 -20.82 0.67 11.00
CA SER A 131 -21.75 0.97 9.91
C SER A 131 -21.08 1.09 8.53
N ARG A 132 -19.74 1.21 8.50
CA ARG A 132 -18.95 1.46 7.27
C ARG A 132 -17.84 0.44 7.04
N CYS A 133 -17.34 -0.18 8.09
CA CYS A 133 -16.20 -1.09 8.06
C CYS A 133 -16.53 -2.39 8.78
N TYR A 134 -15.92 -3.49 8.35
CA TYR A 134 -16.02 -4.75 9.09
C TYR A 134 -15.29 -4.65 10.44
N PRO A 135 -15.76 -5.35 11.48
CA PRO A 135 -14.90 -5.72 12.60
C PRO A 135 -13.60 -6.37 12.09
N THR A 136 -12.47 -5.99 12.66
CA THR A 136 -11.16 -6.43 12.15
C THR A 136 -10.83 -7.85 12.60
N ILE A 137 -10.37 -8.69 11.67
CA ILE A 137 -9.73 -9.99 11.98
C ILE A 137 -8.21 -9.94 11.77
N CYS A 138 -7.65 -8.77 11.44
CA CYS A 138 -6.26 -8.65 11.04
C CYS A 138 -5.24 -9.27 12.01
N PRO A 139 -5.33 -9.08 13.35
CA PRO A 139 -4.37 -9.69 14.27
C PRO A 139 -4.29 -11.21 14.15
N ALA A 140 -5.38 -11.88 13.78
CA ALA A 140 -5.48 -13.34 13.75
C ALA A 140 -4.96 -14.00 12.47
N LEU A 141 -4.54 -13.21 11.47
CA LEU A 141 -4.04 -13.73 10.21
C LEU A 141 -2.50 -13.76 10.21
N SER A 142 -1.92 -14.95 10.11
CA SER A 142 -0.48 -15.09 9.87
C SER A 142 -0.13 -14.90 8.40
N LYS A 143 1.16 -14.74 8.10
CA LYS A 143 1.76 -14.76 6.76
C LYS A 143 3.01 -15.61 6.82
N HIS A 144 2.98 -16.77 6.17
CA HIS A 144 4.13 -17.66 6.08
C HIS A 144 4.70 -17.64 4.65
N PRO A 145 5.99 -17.33 4.48
CA PRO A 145 6.63 -17.40 3.17
C PRO A 145 6.82 -18.86 2.75
N ASP A 146 7.04 -19.08 1.46
CA ASP A 146 7.35 -20.40 0.91
C ASP A 146 8.81 -20.85 1.21
N ASN A 147 9.63 -19.95 1.76
CA ASN A 147 11.06 -20.12 2.05
C ASN A 147 11.90 -20.37 0.79
N ASN A 148 11.45 -19.82 -0.34
CA ASN A 148 12.25 -19.74 -1.55
C ASN A 148 12.90 -18.35 -1.66
N PRO A 149 14.12 -18.27 -2.25
CA PRO A 149 14.99 -19.40 -2.47
C PRO A 149 15.54 -19.90 -1.12
N SER A 150 15.77 -21.20 -0.97
CA SER A 150 16.26 -21.77 0.31
C SER A 150 17.78 -21.73 0.47
N THR A 151 18.51 -21.37 -0.58
CA THR A 151 19.99 -21.32 -0.62
C THR A 151 20.46 -20.13 -1.45
N GLY A 152 21.74 -19.74 -1.35
CA GLY A 152 22.34 -18.65 -2.14
C GLY A 152 22.29 -17.26 -1.48
N PRO A 153 22.75 -16.21 -2.18
CA PRO A 153 22.85 -14.86 -1.62
C PRO A 153 21.51 -14.22 -1.22
N ASN A 154 20.40 -14.70 -1.77
CA ASN A 154 19.04 -14.28 -1.43
C ASN A 154 18.28 -15.34 -0.63
N ALA A 155 18.96 -16.30 0.01
CA ALA A 155 18.28 -17.37 0.73
C ALA A 155 17.38 -16.83 1.86
N ASN A 156 16.15 -17.31 1.97
CA ASN A 156 15.17 -16.90 3.00
C ASN A 156 15.08 -15.37 3.12
N ASN A 157 15.02 -14.70 1.98
CA ASN A 157 14.84 -13.25 1.83
C ASN A 157 13.47 -12.75 2.31
N ASP A 158 12.51 -13.65 2.50
CA ASP A 158 11.19 -13.33 3.01
C ASP A 158 11.08 -13.53 4.52
N ILE A 159 10.38 -12.61 5.18
CA ILE A 159 10.16 -12.61 6.62
C ILE A 159 8.66 -12.73 6.87
N GLY A 160 8.25 -13.88 7.40
CA GLY A 160 6.88 -14.15 7.83
C GLY A 160 6.48 -13.41 9.10
N LEU A 161 5.18 -13.46 9.38
CA LEU A 161 4.57 -12.86 10.57
C LEU A 161 3.52 -13.84 11.12
N PRO A 162 3.66 -14.34 12.36
CA PRO A 162 2.68 -15.24 12.93
C PRO A 162 1.34 -14.52 13.24
N ALA A 163 0.29 -15.28 13.50
CA ALA A 163 -0.97 -14.73 14.00
C ALA A 163 -0.80 -14.13 15.40
N PHE A 164 -1.80 -13.42 15.91
CA PHE A 164 -1.81 -12.73 17.20
C PHE A 164 -0.65 -11.74 17.36
N HIS A 165 -0.63 -10.74 16.48
CA HIS A 165 0.36 -9.64 16.47
C HIS A 165 -0.35 -8.28 16.39
N ASN A 166 0.40 -7.18 16.41
CA ASN A 166 -0.10 -5.83 16.19
C ASN A 166 -0.05 -5.45 14.69
N PRO A 167 -1.18 -5.47 13.95
CA PRO A 167 -1.17 -5.25 12.50
C PRO A 167 -0.88 -3.79 12.09
N TRP A 168 -0.83 -2.85 13.04
CA TRP A 168 -0.48 -1.45 12.77
C TRP A 168 1.03 -1.22 12.71
N THR A 169 1.82 -2.06 13.39
CA THR A 169 3.27 -1.89 13.52
C THR A 169 4.07 -3.07 12.98
N GLU A 170 3.44 -4.24 12.82
CA GLU A 170 4.08 -5.48 12.38
C GLU A 170 3.52 -5.92 11.03
N PHE A 171 4.39 -6.35 10.13
CA PHE A 171 4.03 -6.77 8.77
C PHE A 171 5.07 -7.77 8.24
N ALA A 172 4.64 -8.62 7.32
CA ALA A 172 5.55 -9.51 6.61
C ALA A 172 6.31 -8.73 5.52
N ILE A 173 7.52 -9.17 5.20
CA ILE A 173 8.39 -8.54 4.21
C ILE A 173 8.73 -9.59 3.16
N GLY A 174 8.67 -9.22 1.89
CA GLY A 174 9.11 -10.08 0.80
C GLY A 174 10.05 -9.38 -0.17
N LYS A 175 10.79 -10.18 -0.94
CA LYS A 175 11.77 -9.66 -1.90
C LYS A 175 11.82 -10.49 -3.17
N LEU A 176 11.34 -9.91 -4.28
CA LEU A 176 11.47 -10.52 -5.60
C LEU A 176 12.78 -10.15 -6.28
N VAL A 177 13.37 -11.12 -6.97
CA VAL A 177 14.63 -10.99 -7.72
C VAL A 177 14.49 -11.62 -9.10
N LYS A 178 14.62 -10.82 -10.15
CA LYS A 178 14.40 -11.25 -11.55
C LYS A 178 15.59 -11.99 -12.18
N PHE A 179 16.82 -11.69 -11.74
CA PHE A 179 18.01 -12.07 -12.48
C PHE A 179 18.69 -13.35 -11.93
N PRO A 180 19.02 -14.33 -12.80
CA PRO A 180 19.55 -15.63 -12.38
C PRO A 180 20.97 -15.60 -11.83
N ASN A 181 21.75 -14.58 -12.17
CA ASN A 181 23.12 -14.38 -11.68
C ASN A 181 23.20 -14.04 -10.18
N ILE A 182 22.08 -13.69 -9.55
CA ILE A 182 21.99 -13.39 -8.12
C ILE A 182 21.03 -14.31 -7.39
N ASN A 183 20.77 -15.52 -7.92
CA ASN A 183 19.79 -16.48 -7.40
C ASN A 183 18.36 -15.95 -7.56
N ASN A 184 17.79 -16.29 -8.72
CA ASN A 184 16.47 -15.85 -9.18
C ASN A 184 15.39 -16.22 -8.17
N ASP A 185 14.52 -15.27 -7.88
CA ASP A 185 13.34 -15.41 -7.04
C ASP A 185 12.20 -14.56 -7.59
N PRO A 186 11.61 -14.98 -8.73
CA PRO A 186 10.74 -14.10 -9.49
C PRO A 186 9.30 -14.03 -8.94
N ALA A 187 8.98 -14.88 -7.97
CA ALA A 187 7.64 -14.96 -7.40
C ALA A 187 7.69 -15.60 -6.01
N ASP A 188 6.91 -15.03 -5.09
CA ASP A 188 6.75 -15.54 -3.74
C ASP A 188 5.33 -16.10 -3.58
N THR A 189 5.21 -17.26 -2.94
CA THR A 189 3.92 -17.77 -2.48
C THR A 189 3.78 -17.55 -0.98
N TRP A 190 2.69 -16.89 -0.58
CA TRP A 190 2.37 -16.63 0.82
C TRP A 190 1.22 -17.52 1.28
N THR A 191 1.43 -18.24 2.37
CA THR A 191 0.36 -18.96 3.07
C THR A 191 -0.21 -18.06 4.16
N ILE A 192 -1.52 -17.85 4.12
CA ILE A 192 -2.27 -17.09 5.11
C ILE A 192 -3.05 -18.07 5.98
N ASP A 193 -2.61 -18.23 7.22
CA ASP A 193 -3.34 -18.96 8.25
C ASP A 193 -4.27 -18.00 9.00
N LEU A 194 -5.53 -18.39 9.11
CA LEU A 194 -6.48 -17.76 10.02
C LEU A 194 -6.56 -18.60 11.29
N ALA A 195 -5.93 -18.11 12.37
CA ALA A 195 -6.06 -18.67 13.70
C ALA A 195 -7.29 -18.06 14.38
N VAL A 196 -8.45 -18.71 14.27
CA VAL A 196 -9.74 -18.10 14.58
C VAL A 196 -9.84 -17.78 16.08
N PRO A 197 -10.02 -16.51 16.47
CA PRO A 197 -10.17 -16.17 17.86
C PRO A 197 -11.49 -16.65 18.45
N CYS A 198 -11.50 -16.89 19.76
CA CYS A 198 -12.72 -17.12 20.52
C CYS A 198 -13.36 -15.80 21.00
N PHE A 199 -14.62 -15.86 21.40
CA PHE A 199 -15.29 -14.76 22.09
C PHE A 199 -15.01 -14.79 23.58
N LYS A 200 -14.90 -13.61 24.20
CA LYS A 200 -14.64 -13.47 25.62
C LYS A 200 -15.63 -14.26 26.47
N GLY A 201 -15.09 -15.07 27.38
CA GLY A 201 -15.88 -15.97 28.24
C GLY A 201 -16.40 -17.24 27.57
N GLN A 202 -16.11 -17.45 26.28
CA GLN A 202 -16.46 -18.64 25.50
C GLN A 202 -15.23 -19.42 25.02
N CYS A 203 -14.02 -18.97 25.36
CA CYS A 203 -12.77 -19.63 25.02
C CYS A 203 -12.59 -20.96 25.76
N ALA A 204 -11.97 -21.95 25.10
CA ALA A 204 -11.58 -23.17 25.79
C ALA A 204 -10.45 -22.88 26.81
N GLN A 205 -10.28 -23.79 27.77
CA GLN A 205 -9.29 -23.62 28.85
C GLN A 205 -7.84 -23.54 28.35
N ASP A 206 -7.58 -24.03 27.13
CA ASP A 206 -6.27 -24.03 26.49
C ASP A 206 -6.02 -22.80 25.62
N TRP A 207 -6.91 -21.80 25.60
CA TRP A 207 -6.76 -20.57 24.83
C TRP A 207 -5.38 -19.91 24.95
N PRO A 208 -4.76 -19.79 26.14
CA PRO A 208 -3.39 -19.28 26.25
C PRO A 208 -2.37 -20.10 25.46
N ASN A 209 -2.50 -21.43 25.46
CA ASN A 209 -1.60 -22.32 24.70
C ASN A 209 -1.86 -22.22 23.21
N PHE A 210 -3.12 -22.02 22.79
CA PHE A 210 -3.47 -21.80 21.40
C PHE A 210 -2.79 -20.53 20.86
N VAL A 211 -2.97 -19.39 21.54
CA VAL A 211 -2.35 -18.11 21.12
C VAL A 211 -0.83 -18.18 21.12
N LEU A 212 -0.23 -18.64 22.22
CA LEU A 212 1.24 -18.69 22.36
C LEU A 212 1.88 -19.79 21.51
N GLY A 213 1.11 -20.82 21.14
CA GLY A 213 1.53 -21.84 20.18
C GLY A 213 1.66 -21.29 18.77
N GLN A 214 0.81 -20.31 18.40
CA GLN A 214 0.91 -19.61 17.12
C GLN A 214 1.95 -18.49 17.14
N ASN A 215 2.00 -17.73 18.23
CA ASN A 215 2.97 -16.65 18.42
C ASN A 215 3.47 -16.60 19.86
N PRO A 216 4.68 -17.12 20.12
CA PRO A 216 5.29 -17.07 21.44
C PRO A 216 5.50 -15.64 21.98
N ASN A 217 5.50 -14.64 21.10
CA ASN A 217 5.69 -13.23 21.44
C ASN A 217 4.37 -12.43 21.45
N ALA A 218 3.21 -13.08 21.38
CA ALA A 218 1.90 -12.41 21.29
C ALA A 218 1.58 -11.50 22.50
N GLY A 219 2.28 -11.69 23.63
CA GLY A 219 1.98 -11.00 24.88
C GLY A 219 0.86 -11.69 25.64
N ASP A 220 -0.11 -10.93 26.15
CA ASP A 220 -1.26 -11.46 26.88
C ASP A 220 -2.29 -12.09 25.92
N PRO A 221 -2.58 -13.41 25.97
CA PRO A 221 -3.58 -14.04 25.12
C PRO A 221 -4.99 -13.46 25.24
N LEU A 222 -5.35 -12.87 26.39
CA LEU A 222 -6.69 -12.32 26.61
C LEU A 222 -6.99 -11.12 25.72
N GLN A 223 -5.97 -10.42 25.21
CA GLN A 223 -6.16 -9.27 24.32
C GLN A 223 -6.68 -9.67 22.92
N TYR A 224 -6.56 -10.96 22.56
CA TYR A 224 -7.01 -11.49 21.27
C TYR A 224 -8.40 -12.12 21.34
N GLU A 225 -9.05 -12.13 22.52
CA GLU A 225 -10.45 -12.53 22.63
C GLU A 225 -11.36 -11.48 21.96
N LEU A 226 -12.33 -11.95 21.18
CA LEU A 226 -13.30 -11.08 20.53
C LEU A 226 -14.41 -10.67 21.50
N PRO A 227 -14.96 -9.45 21.36
CA PRO A 227 -16.15 -9.05 22.10
C PRO A 227 -17.35 -9.95 21.78
N PRO A 228 -18.07 -10.49 22.78
CA PRO A 228 -19.16 -11.43 22.57
C PRO A 228 -20.34 -10.81 21.80
N GLU A 229 -20.50 -9.49 21.82
CA GLU A 229 -21.54 -8.79 21.06
C GLU A 229 -21.30 -8.80 19.55
N LEU A 230 -20.08 -9.14 19.12
CA LEU A 230 -19.73 -9.34 17.72
C LEU A 230 -19.92 -10.80 17.26
N GLU A 231 -20.46 -11.67 18.11
CA GLU A 231 -20.86 -13.01 17.72
C GLU A 231 -21.85 -12.95 16.53
N HIS A 232 -21.65 -13.82 15.55
CA HIS A 232 -22.37 -13.85 14.27
C HIS A 232 -22.15 -12.67 13.31
N GLN A 233 -21.26 -11.73 13.63
CA GLN A 233 -20.84 -10.71 12.66
C GLN A 233 -19.86 -11.30 11.63
N THR A 234 -19.82 -10.69 10.44
CA THR A 234 -18.76 -10.97 9.46
C THR A 234 -17.55 -10.10 9.80
N PHE A 235 -16.36 -10.68 9.84
CA PHE A 235 -15.12 -9.94 10.06
C PHE A 235 -14.36 -9.77 8.75
N GLY A 236 -13.49 -8.76 8.69
CA GLY A 236 -12.73 -8.44 7.49
C GLY A 236 -11.34 -7.90 7.78
N CYS A 237 -10.44 -8.13 6.83
CA CYS A 237 -9.10 -7.54 6.79
C CYS A 237 -8.66 -7.45 5.33
N ASP A 238 -8.10 -6.31 4.93
CA ASP A 238 -7.43 -6.15 3.64
C ASP A 238 -5.94 -6.47 3.83
N LEU A 239 -5.42 -7.38 3.00
CA LEU A 239 -3.99 -7.58 2.84
C LEU A 239 -3.48 -6.57 1.81
N TRP A 240 -2.61 -5.66 2.26
CA TRP A 240 -2.06 -4.59 1.43
C TRP A 240 -0.61 -4.88 1.11
N VAL A 241 -0.36 -5.30 -0.14
CA VAL A 241 1.00 -5.49 -0.67
C VAL A 241 1.54 -4.14 -1.13
N GLU A 242 2.54 -3.62 -0.43
CA GLU A 242 3.11 -2.30 -0.67
C GLU A 242 4.57 -2.44 -1.10
N VAL A 243 4.89 -1.94 -2.30
CA VAL A 243 6.29 -1.84 -2.75
C VAL A 243 7.01 -0.83 -1.87
N THR A 244 8.06 -1.28 -1.21
CA THR A 244 8.87 -0.41 -0.34
C THR A 244 10.07 0.14 -1.10
N LYS A 245 10.67 -0.65 -1.99
CA LYS A 245 11.83 -0.23 -2.81
C LYS A 245 11.90 -0.99 -4.13
N ILE A 246 12.54 -0.35 -5.11
CA ILE A 246 12.82 -0.89 -6.45
C ILE A 246 14.28 -0.57 -6.79
N TYR A 247 15.02 -1.56 -7.28
CA TYR A 247 16.42 -1.42 -7.68
C TYR A 247 16.72 -2.16 -8.98
#